data_AF-A0A2N3AHQ2-F1
#
_entry.id   AF-A0A2N3AHQ2-F1
#
_cell.length_a   1.000
_cell.length_b   1.000
_cell.length_c   1.000
_cell.angle_alpha   90.00
_cell.angle_beta   90.00
_cell.angle_gamma   90.00
#
_symmetry.space_group_name_H-M   'P 1'
#
loop_
_entity.id
_entity.type
_entity.pdbx_description
1 polymer ?
#
loop_
_entity_poly.entity_id
_entity_poly.type
_entity_poly.pdbx_seq_one_letter_code
_entity_poly.pdbx_strand_id
1 'polypeptide(L)'
;MINTSKIGLEKGIIFLPSRKPKISSQQKILISKILKILKDNPNNPPNEKTLISQIAGGKEIIDFLIQEGEIVKLSDGILLESKNYDIIKSKLIDFLKINGSISISQVRELLGISRKYIIPLLNKMDEEKITQRKENVRILKTKLS
;
A
#
# COMPACT_ATOMS: atom_id res chain seq x y z
N MET A 1 -44.41 16.50 -0.82
CA MET A 1 -43.30 16.16 -1.73
C MET A 1 -42.39 15.17 -1.03
N ILE A 2 -42.62 13.89 -1.29
CA ILE A 2 -41.81 12.78 -0.76
C ILE A 2 -40.95 12.35 -1.95
N ASN A 3 -39.62 12.40 -1.83
CA ASN A 3 -38.78 11.60 -2.73
C ASN A 3 -37.47 11.13 -2.06
N THR A 4 -37.65 10.06 -1.29
CA THR A 4 -36.91 8.79 -1.40
C THR A 4 -35.38 8.85 -1.31
N SER A 5 -34.88 8.93 -0.08
CA SER A 5 -33.57 8.42 0.29
C SER A 5 -33.54 6.91 0.07
N LYS A 6 -32.90 6.45 -1.01
CA LYS A 6 -32.56 5.03 -1.18
C LYS A 6 -31.50 4.65 -0.17
N ILE A 7 -31.95 4.09 0.96
CA ILE A 7 -31.11 3.44 1.97
C ILE A 7 -30.79 2.04 1.43
N GLY A 8 -29.54 1.82 1.01
CA GLY A 8 -29.00 0.49 0.80
C GLY A 8 -28.62 -0.11 2.14
N LEU A 9 -29.50 -0.96 2.69
CA LEU A 9 -29.28 -1.72 3.90
C LEU A 9 -28.50 -3.00 3.56
N GLU A 10 -27.17 -2.96 3.70
CA GLU A 10 -26.37 -4.16 3.92
C GLU A 10 -25.40 -3.90 5.08
N LYS A 11 -25.66 -4.58 6.21
CA LYS A 11 -24.77 -4.74 7.38
C LYS A 11 -24.22 -3.42 7.97
N GLY A 12 -25.05 -2.71 8.72
CA GLY A 12 -24.65 -2.09 10.00
C GLY A 12 -23.54 -1.03 10.02
N ILE A 13 -23.18 -0.42 8.89
CA ILE A 13 -22.26 0.72 8.87
C ILE A 13 -23.00 1.92 8.28
N ILE A 14 -23.37 2.86 9.15
CA ILE A 14 -23.85 4.19 8.76
C ILE A 14 -22.62 4.97 8.29
N PHE A 15 -22.42 5.07 6.97
CA PHE A 15 -21.44 6.00 6.41
C PHE A 15 -22.01 7.42 6.43
N LEU A 16 -21.40 8.30 7.20
CA LEU A 16 -21.62 9.74 7.07
C LEU A 16 -21.03 10.22 5.73
N PRO A 17 -21.75 11.05 4.95
CA PRO A 17 -21.22 11.59 3.71
C PRO A 17 -20.10 12.60 4.01
N SER A 18 -18.89 12.27 3.57
CA SER A 18 -17.87 13.22 3.12
C SER A 18 -17.50 14.36 4.09
N ARG A 19 -17.04 14.05 5.30
CA ARG A 19 -16.28 15.03 6.10
C ARG A 19 -14.79 14.91 5.76
N LYS A 20 -14.30 15.69 4.78
CA LYS A 20 -12.86 15.86 4.58
C LYS A 20 -12.28 16.54 5.83
N PRO A 21 -11.37 15.91 6.59
CA PRO A 21 -10.82 16.54 7.78
C PRO A 21 -10.10 17.83 7.40
N LYS A 22 -10.38 18.93 8.10
CA LYS A 22 -9.60 20.17 7.95
C LYS A 22 -8.21 19.92 8.55
N ILE A 23 -7.23 19.69 7.70
CA ILE A 23 -5.84 19.45 8.09
C ILE A 23 -5.27 20.73 8.73
N SER A 24 -4.88 20.65 10.00
CA SER A 24 -4.23 21.77 10.70
C SER A 24 -2.81 22.02 10.20
N SER A 25 -2.25 23.20 10.45
CA SER A 25 -0.86 23.50 10.07
C SER A 25 0.15 22.53 10.69
N GLN A 26 -0.09 22.08 11.93
CA GLN A 26 0.73 21.07 12.61
C GLN A 26 0.63 19.70 11.92
N GLN A 27 -0.58 19.29 11.52
CA GLN A 27 -0.79 18.03 10.79
C GLN A 27 -0.13 18.07 9.41
N LYS A 28 -0.13 19.20 8.71
CA LYS A 28 0.60 19.36 7.43
C LYS A 28 2.11 19.12 7.58
N ILE A 29 2.70 19.61 8.67
CA ILE A 29 4.13 19.39 8.98
C ILE A 29 4.39 17.90 9.25
N LEU A 30 3.50 17.22 9.96
CA LEU A 30 3.63 15.78 10.21
C LEU A 30 3.49 14.95 8.92
N ILE A 31 2.52 15.29 8.07
CA ILE A 31 2.32 14.66 6.76
C ILE A 31 3.59 14.79 5.92
N SER A 32 4.11 16.01 5.78
CA SER A 32 5.31 16.24 4.97
C SER A 32 6.53 15.49 5.52
N LYS A 33 6.67 15.40 6.85
CA LYS A 33 7.72 14.63 7.51
C LYS A 33 7.60 13.13 7.22
N ILE A 34 6.41 12.54 7.36
CA ILE A 34 6.19 11.10 7.12
C ILE A 34 6.44 10.76 5.65
N LEU A 35 5.85 11.53 4.71
CA LEU A 35 6.03 11.30 3.28
C LEU A 35 7.50 11.44 2.87
N LYS A 36 8.23 12.41 3.45
CA LYS A 36 9.67 12.56 3.21
C LYS A 36 10.45 11.33 3.67
N ILE A 37 10.17 10.80 4.86
CA ILE A 37 10.84 9.59 5.36
C ILE A 37 10.61 8.40 4.42
N LEU A 38 9.39 8.22 3.93
CA LEU A 38 9.07 7.14 3.00
C LEU A 38 9.79 7.31 1.65
N LYS A 39 9.80 8.54 1.13
CA LYS A 39 10.47 8.88 -0.14
C LYS A 39 11.99 8.68 -0.07
N ASP A 40 12.60 9.04 1.06
CA ASP A 40 14.06 8.94 1.24
C ASP A 40 14.51 7.48 1.48
N ASN A 41 13.58 6.55 1.77
CA ASN A 41 13.87 5.14 2.06
C ASN A 41 13.11 4.15 1.15
N PRO A 42 13.22 4.26 -0.20
CA PRO A 42 12.41 3.47 -1.12
C PRO A 42 12.70 1.96 -1.08
N ASN A 43 13.95 1.58 -0.76
CA ASN A 43 14.43 0.19 -0.74
C ASN A 43 14.51 -0.42 0.67
N ASN A 44 14.27 0.40 1.71
CA ASN A 44 14.31 0.00 3.10
C ASN A 44 13.15 0.62 3.88
N PRO A 45 11.89 0.35 3.48
CA PRO A 45 10.73 1.02 4.04
C PRO A 45 10.62 0.81 5.55
N PRO A 46 10.22 1.85 6.30
CA PRO A 46 10.04 1.76 7.74
C PRO A 46 8.83 0.92 8.12
N ASN A 47 8.81 0.45 9.36
CA ASN A 47 7.64 -0.19 9.95
C ASN A 47 6.74 0.86 10.58
N GLU A 48 5.42 0.67 10.46
CA GLU A 48 4.39 1.48 11.10
C GLU A 48 4.64 1.67 12.60
N LYS A 49 4.94 0.60 13.34
CA LYS A 49 5.21 0.67 14.78
C LYS A 49 6.39 1.59 15.10
N THR A 50 7.43 1.53 14.28
CA THR A 50 8.61 2.39 14.42
C THR A 50 8.26 3.85 14.20
N LEU A 51 7.51 4.17 13.13
CA LEU A 51 7.10 5.54 12.86
C LEU A 51 6.16 6.11 13.93
N ILE A 52 5.20 5.29 14.41
CA ILE A 52 4.31 5.68 15.52
C ILE A 52 5.12 6.00 16.79
N SER A 53 6.15 5.20 17.09
CA SER A 53 7.01 5.45 18.26
C SER A 53 7.89 6.69 18.14
N GLN A 54 8.28 7.06 16.92
CA GLN A 54 9.16 8.20 16.64
C GLN A 54 8.41 9.53 16.49
N ILE A 55 7.12 9.47 16.15
CA ILE A 55 6.32 10.64 15.81
C ILE A 55 5.06 10.64 16.67
N ALA A 56 5.00 11.52 17.67
CA ALA A 56 3.79 11.75 18.45
C ALA A 56 2.65 12.19 17.52
N GLY A 57 1.48 11.54 17.65
CA GLY A 57 0.35 11.72 16.72
C GLY A 57 0.53 11.07 15.35
N GLY A 58 1.62 10.33 15.12
CA GLY A 58 1.93 9.71 13.83
C GLY A 58 0.89 8.67 13.39
N LYS A 59 0.27 7.95 14.34
CA LYS A 59 -0.75 6.92 14.02
C LYS A 59 -1.92 7.50 13.23
N GLU A 60 -2.54 8.57 13.72
CA GLU A 60 -3.70 9.19 13.05
C GLU A 60 -3.36 9.69 11.65
N ILE A 61 -2.15 10.24 11.48
CA ILE A 61 -1.68 10.73 10.19
C ILE A 61 -1.38 9.58 9.23
N ILE A 62 -0.76 8.50 9.70
CA ILE A 62 -0.50 7.30 8.89
C ILE A 62 -1.82 6.68 8.43
N ASP A 63 -2.77 6.49 9.35
CA ASP A 63 -4.09 5.93 9.04
C ASP A 63 -4.82 6.81 8.00
N PHE A 64 -4.77 8.14 8.16
CA PHE A 64 -5.31 9.10 7.20
C PHE A 64 -4.63 8.97 5.82
N LEU A 65 -3.31 8.90 5.76
CA LEU A 65 -2.56 8.80 4.50
C LEU A 65 -2.76 7.46 3.79
N ILE A 66 -2.98 6.37 4.54
CA ILE A 66 -3.39 5.08 3.99
C ILE A 66 -4.80 5.19 3.39
N GLN A 67 -5.73 5.84 4.10
CA GLN A 67 -7.09 6.04 3.61
C GLN A 67 -7.15 6.91 2.34
N GLU A 68 -6.33 7.95 2.26
CA GLU A 68 -6.21 8.80 1.05
C GLU A 68 -5.42 8.13 -0.09
N GLY A 69 -4.81 6.96 0.15
CA GLY A 69 -4.07 6.21 -0.87
C GLY A 69 -2.67 6.73 -1.15
N GLU A 70 -2.13 7.62 -0.31
CA GLU A 70 -0.75 8.15 -0.41
C GLU A 70 0.28 7.15 0.12
N ILE A 71 -0.13 6.29 1.06
CA ILE A 71 0.70 5.22 1.64
C ILE A 71 0.06 3.87 1.39
N VAL A 72 0.88 2.90 0.96
CA VAL A 72 0.50 1.49 0.87
C VAL A 72 1.11 0.76 2.06
N LYS A 73 0.25 0.11 2.85
CA LYS A 73 0.67 -0.79 3.93
C LYS A 73 0.79 -2.21 3.38
N LEU A 74 2.00 -2.75 3.45
CA LEU A 74 2.28 -4.16 3.15
C LEU A 74 2.03 -5.03 4.38
N SER A 75 2.18 -6.34 4.19
CA SER A 75 2.24 -7.29 5.31
C SER A 75 3.35 -6.90 6.31
N ASP A 76 3.23 -7.39 7.55
CA ASP A 76 4.15 -7.09 8.66
C ASP A 76 4.24 -5.61 9.07
N GLY A 77 3.33 -4.76 8.57
CA GLY A 77 3.24 -3.34 8.94
C GLY A 77 4.28 -2.45 8.26
N ILE A 78 4.83 -2.89 7.13
CA ILE A 78 5.79 -2.13 6.34
C ILE A 78 5.03 -1.07 5.52
N LEU A 79 5.51 0.17 5.52
CA LEU A 79 4.85 1.29 4.83
C LEU A 79 5.66 1.73 3.61
N LEU A 80 4.98 1.89 2.48
CA LEU A 80 5.55 2.41 1.23
C LEU A 80 4.79 3.65 0.78
N GLU A 81 5.48 4.59 0.15
CA GLU A 81 4.82 5.60 -0.68
C GLU A 81 4.09 4.89 -1.83
N SER A 82 2.84 5.28 -2.08
CA SER A 82 2.00 4.69 -3.12
C SER A 82 2.65 4.74 -4.50
N LYS A 83 3.29 5.87 -4.84
CA LYS A 83 4.05 6.03 -6.10
C LYS A 83 5.20 5.04 -6.23
N ASN A 84 5.93 4.77 -5.14
CA ASN A 84 7.02 3.79 -5.16
C ASN A 84 6.47 2.37 -5.32
N TYR A 85 5.36 2.04 -4.66
CA TYR A 85 4.66 0.78 -4.85
C TYR A 85 4.21 0.58 -6.29
N ASP A 86 3.65 1.61 -6.94
CA ASP A 86 3.22 1.55 -8.33
C ASP A 86 4.38 1.30 -9.30
N ILE A 87 5.53 1.95 -9.09
CA ILE A 87 6.74 1.71 -9.89
C ILE A 87 7.20 0.27 -9.75
N ILE A 88 7.27 -0.25 -8.52
CA ILE A 88 7.67 -1.63 -8.23
C ILE A 88 6.70 -2.63 -8.87
N LYS A 89 5.39 -2.40 -8.70
CA LYS A 89 4.31 -3.20 -9.27
C LYS A 89 4.42 -3.26 -10.79
N SER A 90 4.63 -2.12 -11.46
CA SER A 90 4.80 -2.08 -12.92
C SER A 90 5.97 -2.94 -13.37
N LYS A 91 7.15 -2.77 -12.75
CA LYS A 91 8.35 -3.58 -13.08
C LYS A 91 8.10 -5.08 -12.95
N LEU A 92 7.39 -5.49 -11.90
CA LEU A 92 7.05 -6.90 -11.68
C LEU A 92 6.06 -7.42 -12.72
N ILE A 93 5.04 -6.63 -13.06
CA ILE A 93 4.07 -6.98 -14.10
C ILE A 93 4.77 -7.13 -15.45
N ASP A 94 5.64 -6.19 -15.81
CA ASP A 94 6.37 -6.22 -17.08
C ASP A 94 7.31 -7.42 -17.17
N PHE A 95 8.03 -7.72 -16.08
CA PHE A 95 8.83 -8.94 -15.98
C PHE A 95 7.97 -10.19 -16.18
N LEU A 96 6.83 -10.28 -15.51
CA LEU A 96 5.95 -11.45 -15.58
C LEU A 96 5.28 -11.61 -16.94
N LYS A 97 4.95 -10.53 -17.65
CA LYS A 97 4.41 -10.60 -19.02
C LYS A 97 5.40 -11.26 -19.99
N ILE A 98 6.69 -11.00 -19.80
CA ILE A 98 7.75 -11.53 -20.66
C ILE A 98 8.15 -12.96 -20.25
N ASN A 99 8.33 -13.20 -18.94
CA ASN A 99 8.92 -14.44 -18.42
C ASN A 99 7.87 -15.46 -17.94
N GLY A 100 6.60 -15.07 -17.82
CA GLY A 100 5.49 -15.91 -17.34
C GLY A 100 5.46 -16.15 -15.84
N SER A 101 6.62 -16.26 -15.18
CA SER A 101 6.71 -16.45 -13.73
C SER A 101 7.94 -15.76 -13.12
N ILE A 102 7.91 -15.50 -11.81
CA ILE A 102 9.04 -14.94 -11.06
C ILE A 102 9.23 -15.62 -9.71
N SER A 103 10.47 -15.99 -9.40
CA SER A 103 10.87 -16.50 -8.09
C SER A 103 11.27 -15.35 -7.13
N ILE A 104 11.32 -15.64 -5.82
CA ILE A 104 11.78 -14.67 -4.81
C ILE A 104 13.20 -14.15 -5.12
N SER A 105 14.09 -15.03 -5.60
CA SER A 105 15.47 -14.67 -5.96
C SER A 105 15.52 -13.68 -7.13
N GLN A 106 14.68 -13.89 -8.15
CA GLN A 106 14.57 -12.98 -9.29
C GLN A 106 13.94 -11.65 -8.89
N VAL A 107 12.96 -11.63 -7.99
CA VAL A 107 12.41 -10.37 -7.45
C VAL A 107 13.51 -9.54 -6.78
N ARG A 108 14.38 -10.18 -6.00
CA ARG A 108 15.51 -9.53 -5.35
C ARG A 108 16.46 -8.89 -6.37
N GLU A 109 16.79 -9.63 -7.43
CA GLU A 109 17.68 -9.15 -8.49
C GLU A 109 17.06 -8.02 -9.30
N LEU A 110 15.76 -8.12 -9.59
CA LEU A 110 15.02 -7.11 -10.35
C LEU A 110 14.87 -5.78 -9.58
N LEU A 111 14.57 -5.85 -8.28
CA LEU A 111 14.22 -4.68 -7.47
C LEU A 111 15.38 -4.15 -6.63
N GLY A 112 16.42 -4.95 -6.38
CA GLY A 112 17.54 -4.56 -5.53
C GLY A 112 17.16 -4.36 -4.05
N ILE A 113 16.04 -4.92 -3.59
CA ILE A 113 15.54 -4.77 -2.22
C ILE A 113 15.93 -5.95 -1.33
N SER A 114 15.98 -5.71 -0.01
CA SER A 114 16.24 -6.78 0.97
C SER A 114 15.12 -7.84 0.98
N ARG A 115 15.49 -9.10 1.28
CA ARG A 115 14.56 -10.24 1.36
C ARG A 115 13.40 -9.99 2.33
N LYS A 116 13.64 -9.20 3.39
CA LYS A 116 12.62 -8.80 4.38
C LYS A 116 11.39 -8.15 3.73
N TYR A 117 11.56 -7.48 2.59
CA TYR A 117 10.50 -6.72 1.93
C TYR A 117 9.80 -7.48 0.80
N ILE A 118 10.46 -8.51 0.25
CA ILE A 118 9.97 -9.23 -0.93
C ILE A 118 8.67 -9.96 -0.63
N ILE A 119 8.62 -10.73 0.47
CA ILE A 119 7.41 -11.50 0.81
C ILE A 119 6.22 -10.59 1.12
N PRO A 120 6.35 -9.55 1.97
CA PRO A 120 5.27 -8.59 2.18
C PRO A 120 4.76 -7.90 0.91
N LEU A 121 5.67 -7.57 0.00
CA LEU A 121 5.34 -6.98 -1.30
C LEU A 121 4.54 -7.97 -2.17
N LEU A 122 5.02 -9.20 -2.33
CA LEU A 122 4.34 -10.21 -3.14
C LEU A 122 2.98 -10.60 -2.55
N ASN A 123 2.89 -10.71 -1.22
CA ASN A 123 1.63 -10.95 -0.54
C ASN A 123 0.62 -9.83 -0.80
N LYS A 124 1.08 -8.57 -0.85
CA LYS A 124 0.21 -7.44 -1.19
C LYS A 124 -0.33 -7.54 -2.62
N MET A 125 0.53 -7.87 -3.58
CA MET A 125 0.12 -8.07 -4.97
C MET A 125 -0.81 -9.28 -5.14
N ASP A 126 -0.63 -10.32 -4.33
CA ASP A 126 -1.54 -11.48 -4.30
C ASP A 126 -2.91 -11.10 -3.72
N GLU A 127 -2.96 -10.32 -2.65
CA GLU A 127 -4.17 -9.77 -2.03
C GLU A 127 -4.95 -8.90 -3.04
N GLU A 128 -4.23 -8.04 -3.75
CA GLU A 128 -4.75 -7.20 -4.84
C GLU A 128 -5.12 -8.00 -6.10
N LYS A 129 -4.94 -9.33 -6.08
CA LYS A 129 -5.24 -10.25 -7.18
C LYS A 129 -4.44 -9.96 -8.47
N ILE A 130 -3.30 -9.29 -8.36
CA ILE A 130 -2.39 -9.03 -9.48
C ILE A 130 -1.56 -10.28 -9.78
N THR A 131 -1.05 -10.92 -8.73
CA THR A 131 -0.26 -12.14 -8.81
C THR A 131 -0.95 -13.30 -8.10
N GLN A 132 -0.46 -14.51 -8.35
CA GLN A 132 -0.83 -15.69 -7.60
C GLN A 132 0.39 -16.57 -7.34
N ARG A 133 0.47 -17.14 -6.13
CA ARG A 133 1.46 -18.18 -5.78
C ARG A 133 1.17 -19.48 -6.51
N LYS A 134 2.17 -19.96 -7.23
CA LYS A 134 2.24 -21.33 -7.75
C LYS A 134 3.54 -21.95 -7.25
N GLU A 135 3.45 -22.80 -6.24
CA GLU A 135 4.60 -23.44 -5.59
C GLU A 135 5.63 -22.41 -5.08
N ASN A 136 6.77 -22.31 -5.78
CA ASN A 136 7.93 -21.49 -5.46
C ASN A 136 8.00 -20.18 -6.27
N VAL A 137 7.05 -19.95 -7.18
CA VAL A 137 7.01 -18.77 -8.05
C VAL A 137 5.70 -18.00 -7.91
N ARG A 138 5.69 -16.80 -8.49
CA ARG A 138 4.49 -16.01 -8.76
C ARG A 138 4.24 -15.94 -10.25
N ILE A 139 2.96 -15.97 -10.62
CA ILE A 139 2.46 -15.75 -11.98
C ILE A 139 1.48 -14.59 -11.98
N LEU A 140 1.25 -13.97 -13.14
CA LEU A 140 0.15 -13.02 -13.29
C LEU A 140 -1.18 -13.74 -13.16
N LYS A 141 -2.13 -13.10 -12.48
CA LYS A 141 -3.50 -13.59 -12.45
C LYS A 141 -4.16 -13.24 -13.79
N THR A 142 -4.75 -14.23 -14.44
CA THR A 142 -5.28 -14.18 -15.82
C THR A 142 -6.46 -13.21 -16.06
N LYS A 143 -6.88 -12.44 -15.05
CA LYS A 143 -7.89 -11.38 -15.18
C LYS A 143 -7.33 -10.04 -14.70
N LEU A 144 -6.41 -9.45 -15.47
CA LEU A 144 -6.36 -7.99 -15.55
C LEU A 144 -7.39 -7.58 -16.61
N SER A 145 -8.66 -7.61 -16.21
CA SER A 145 -9.79 -7.07 -16.98
C SER A 145 -10.15 -5.70 -16.47
#